data_AF-A0A7J4KSA1-F1
#
_entry.id   AF-A0A7J4KSA1-F1
#
_cell.length_a   1.000
_cell.length_b   1.000
_cell.length_c   1.000
_cell.angle_alpha   90.00
_cell.angle_beta   90.00
_cell.angle_gamma   90.00
#
_symmetry.space_group_name_H-M   'P 1'
#
loop_
_entity.id
_entity.type
_entity.pdbx_description
1 polymer ?
#
loop_
_entity_poly.entity_id
_entity_poly.type
_entity_poly.pdbx_seq_one_letter_code
_entity_poly.pdbx_strand_id
1 'polypeptide(L)'
;MTGSIAARIAAETITEHLRNKKPLKNFDKNLAGLNKDLLLHWKVRRFLNSQTDEQLNRLFEKMKKAKIEEFLEKHGNMDHPSLFAGKLLSNPKIWFLLPEALKALR
;
A
#
# COMPACT_ATOMS: atom_id res chain seq x y z
N MET A 1 12.44 6.91 -1.62
CA MET A 1 12.00 6.22 -2.85
C MET A 1 10.77 6.88 -3.49
N THR A 2 9.78 7.34 -2.71
CA THR A 2 8.56 8.00 -3.22
C THR A 2 8.82 9.31 -3.98
N GLY A 3 9.81 10.09 -3.56
CA GLY A 3 10.19 11.35 -4.23
C GLY A 3 10.77 11.16 -5.63
N SER A 4 11.58 10.12 -5.88
CA SER A 4 12.14 9.86 -7.21
C SER A 4 11.08 9.36 -8.19
N ILE A 5 10.10 8.59 -7.72
CA ILE A 5 8.95 8.17 -8.55
C ILE A 5 8.10 9.38 -8.93
N ALA A 6 7.80 10.28 -7.98
CA ALA A 6 7.07 11.51 -8.25
C ALA A 6 7.81 12.42 -9.24
N ALA A 7 9.13 12.59 -9.08
CA ALA A 7 9.96 13.36 -9.99
C ALA A 7 9.95 12.78 -11.42
N ARG A 8 10.03 11.45 -11.56
CA ARG A 8 9.90 10.78 -12.85
C ARG A 8 8.54 11.03 -13.50
N ILE A 9 7.44 10.88 -12.76
CA ILE A 9 6.08 11.14 -13.26
C ILE A 9 5.92 12.60 -13.71
N ALA A 10 6.52 13.54 -12.99
CA ALA A 10 6.53 14.95 -13.37
C ALA A 10 7.29 15.17 -14.69
N ALA A 11 8.50 14.62 -14.82
CA ALA A 11 9.31 14.71 -16.03
C ALA A 11 8.61 14.10 -17.26
N GLU A 12 7.98 12.93 -17.10
CA GLU A 12 7.18 12.28 -18.14
C GLU A 12 6.00 13.16 -18.57
N THR A 13 5.29 13.75 -17.61
CA THR A 13 4.13 14.61 -17.90
C THR A 13 4.54 15.89 -18.64
N ILE A 14 5.65 16.51 -18.26
CA ILE A 14 6.22 17.66 -18.96
C ILE A 14 6.62 17.27 -20.39
N THR A 15 7.31 16.14 -20.56
CA THR A 15 7.76 15.66 -21.87
C THR A 15 6.59 15.41 -22.81
N GLU A 16 5.53 14.77 -22.32
CA GLU A 16 4.30 14.49 -23.06
C GLU A 16 3.54 15.77 -23.43
N HIS A 17 3.53 16.77 -22.57
CA HIS A 17 2.97 18.08 -22.88
C HIS A 17 3.74 18.76 -24.01
N LEU A 18 5.08 18.73 -23.95
CA LEU A 18 5.94 19.36 -24.97
C LEU A 18 5.81 18.66 -26.33
N ARG A 19 5.82 17.33 -26.36
CA ARG A 19 5.78 16.54 -27.61
C ARG A 19 4.38 16.43 -28.22
N ASN A 20 3.38 16.17 -27.39
CA ASN A 20 2.05 15.74 -27.83
C ASN A 20 0.93 16.72 -27.46
N LYS A 21 1.26 17.89 -26.87
CA LYS A 21 0.30 18.89 -26.36
C LYS A 21 -0.73 18.31 -25.38
N LYS A 22 -0.40 17.19 -24.70
CA LYS A 22 -1.27 16.60 -23.69
C LYS A 22 -1.45 17.55 -22.50
N PRO A 23 -2.62 17.61 -21.84
CA PRO A 23 -2.84 18.51 -20.71
C PRO A 23 -1.90 18.22 -19.54
N LEU A 24 -1.31 19.26 -18.93
CA LEU A 24 -0.51 19.13 -17.71
C LEU A 24 -1.32 18.59 -16.52
N LYS A 25 -2.64 18.78 -16.54
CA LYS A 25 -3.58 18.17 -15.57
C LYS A 25 -3.51 16.63 -15.54
N ASN A 26 -2.93 15.99 -16.56
CA ASN A 26 -2.66 14.56 -16.54
C ASN A 26 -1.66 14.16 -15.45
N PHE A 27 -0.89 15.10 -14.89
CA PHE A 27 0.00 14.84 -13.76
C PHE A 27 -0.76 14.23 -12.59
N ASP A 28 -1.88 14.82 -12.18
CA ASP A 28 -2.70 14.31 -11.06
C ASP A 28 -3.21 12.89 -11.32
N LYS A 29 -3.60 12.62 -12.57
CA LYS A 29 -4.03 11.28 -13.01
C LYS A 29 -2.88 10.28 -12.93
N ASN A 30 -1.68 10.66 -13.37
CA ASN A 30 -0.51 9.80 -13.37
C ASN A 30 0.02 9.56 -11.94
N LEU A 31 -0.11 10.56 -11.06
CA LEU A 31 0.28 10.47 -9.65
C LEU A 31 -0.69 9.63 -8.80
N ALA A 32 -1.92 9.41 -9.28
CA ALA A 32 -2.98 8.76 -8.52
C ALA A 32 -2.59 7.36 -8.00
N GLY A 33 -1.79 6.60 -8.75
CA GLY A 33 -1.28 5.30 -8.30
C GLY A 33 -0.39 5.42 -7.06
N LEU A 34 0.62 6.29 -7.13
CA LEU A 34 1.52 6.58 -6.01
C LEU A 34 0.78 7.12 -4.79
N ASN A 35 -0.19 8.01 -5.00
CA ASN A 35 -1.00 8.57 -3.92
C ASN A 35 -1.86 7.50 -3.22
N LYS A 36 -2.37 6.50 -3.96
CA LYS A 36 -3.10 5.37 -3.36
C LYS A 36 -2.18 4.54 -2.46
N ASP A 37 -0.97 4.23 -2.92
CA ASP A 37 0.02 3.48 -2.14
C ASP A 37 0.43 4.26 -0.87
N LEU A 38 0.69 5.57 -1.01
CA LEU A 38 0.99 6.46 0.13
C LEU A 38 -0.15 6.52 1.15
N LEU A 39 -1.39 6.65 0.68
CA LEU A 39 -2.56 6.65 1.56
C LEU A 39 -2.68 5.34 2.33
N LEU A 40 -2.42 4.21 1.68
CA LEU A 40 -2.43 2.90 2.32
C LEU A 40 -1.35 2.78 3.39
N HIS A 41 -0.11 3.21 3.10
CA HIS A 41 0.96 3.26 4.12
C HIS A 41 0.56 4.11 5.33
N TRP A 42 -0.05 5.29 5.10
CA TRP A 42 -0.52 6.15 6.16
C TRP A 42 -1.58 5.49 7.04
N LYS A 43 -2.53 4.81 6.43
CA LYS A 43 -3.59 4.06 7.14
C LYS A 43 -3.02 2.93 7.99
N VAL A 44 -2.12 2.13 7.42
CA VAL A 44 -1.44 1.04 8.15
C VAL A 44 -0.63 1.60 9.31
N ARG A 45 0.14 2.67 9.09
CA ARG A 45 0.91 3.32 10.16
C ARG A 45 0.01 3.85 11.27
N ARG A 46 -1.09 4.52 10.92
CA ARG A 46 -2.07 5.05 11.90
C ARG A 46 -2.67 3.94 12.75
N PHE A 47 -2.98 2.79 12.14
CA PHE A 47 -3.47 1.62 12.85
C PHE A 47 -2.44 1.07 13.82
N LEU A 48 -1.22 0.81 13.36
CA LEU A 48 -0.16 0.25 14.22
C LEU A 48 0.13 1.18 15.40
N ASN A 49 0.16 2.49 15.17
CA ASN A 49 0.37 3.49 16.22
C ASN A 49 -0.80 3.61 17.21
N SER A 50 -2.00 3.13 16.88
CA SER A 50 -3.16 3.19 17.78
C SER A 50 -3.31 1.94 18.66
N GLN A 51 -2.46 0.92 18.46
CA GLN A 51 -2.48 -0.32 19.24
C GLN A 51 -1.54 -0.24 20.44
N THR A 52 -1.89 -0.92 21.53
CA THR A 52 -0.97 -1.19 22.65
C THR A 52 -0.04 -2.36 22.33
N ASP A 53 1.03 -2.51 23.11
CA ASP A 53 1.98 -3.62 22.95
C ASP A 53 1.31 -5.00 23.07
N GLU A 54 0.35 -5.18 24.00
CA GLU A 54 -0.40 -6.43 24.11
C GLU A 54 -1.27 -6.71 22.88
N GLN A 55 -1.85 -5.67 22.28
CA GLN A 55 -2.66 -5.79 21.07
C GLN A 55 -1.79 -6.15 19.87
N LEU A 56 -0.63 -5.52 19.74
CA LEU A 56 0.37 -5.84 18.70
C LEU A 56 0.90 -7.26 18.85
N ASN A 57 1.24 -7.69 20.08
CA ASN A 57 1.68 -9.06 20.32
C ASN A 57 0.62 -10.09 19.92
N ARG A 58 -0.64 -9.89 20.31
CA ARG A 58 -1.75 -10.77 19.89
C ARG A 58 -1.94 -10.78 18.37
N LEU A 59 -1.76 -9.63 17.71
CA LEU A 59 -1.83 -9.53 16.26
C LEU A 59 -0.69 -10.33 15.60
N PHE A 60 0.55 -10.21 16.08
CA PHE A 60 1.69 -10.95 15.54
C PHE A 60 1.58 -12.46 15.78
N GLU A 61 1.11 -12.90 16.95
CA GLU A 61 0.84 -14.31 17.20
C GLU A 61 -0.19 -14.88 16.21
N LYS A 62 -1.27 -14.12 15.96
CA LYS A 62 -2.29 -14.45 14.98
C LYS A 62 -1.72 -14.55 13.57
N MET A 63 -0.88 -13.59 13.16
CA MET A 63 -0.22 -13.61 11.85
C MET A 63 0.73 -14.80 11.70
N LYS A 64 1.48 -15.13 12.76
CA LYS A 64 2.40 -16.28 12.79
C LYS A 64 1.65 -17.61 12.67
N LYS A 65 0.55 -17.79 13.42
CA LYS A 65 -0.32 -18.98 13.32
C LYS A 65 -0.87 -19.19 11.91
N ALA A 66 -1.11 -18.11 11.17
CA ALA A 66 -1.58 -18.16 9.79
C ALA A 66 -0.48 -18.25 8.73
N LYS A 67 0.78 -18.41 9.13
CA LYS A 67 1.94 -18.54 8.22
C LYS A 67 2.03 -17.35 7.24
N ILE A 68 1.74 -16.15 7.73
CA ILE A 68 1.82 -14.95 6.90
C ILE A 68 3.24 -14.65 6.45
N GLU A 69 4.25 -15.14 7.17
CA GLU A 69 5.65 -15.09 6.76
C GLU A 69 5.85 -15.71 5.37
N GLU A 70 5.31 -16.91 5.11
CA GLU A 70 5.39 -17.58 3.80
C GLU A 70 4.66 -16.78 2.69
N PHE A 71 3.61 -16.04 3.07
CA PHE A 71 2.87 -15.18 2.15
C PHE A 71 3.63 -13.88 1.85
N LEU A 72 4.23 -13.27 2.86
CA LEU A 72 5.07 -12.08 2.77
C LEU A 72 6.34 -12.37 1.96
N GLU A 73 6.96 -13.53 2.13
CA GLU A 73 8.15 -13.91 1.36
C GLU A 73 7.84 -14.01 -0.14
N LYS A 74 6.67 -14.54 -0.50
CA LYS A 74 6.25 -14.70 -1.90
C LYS A 74 5.66 -13.43 -2.53
N HIS A 75 5.05 -12.56 -1.73
CA HIS A 75 4.22 -11.46 -2.25
C HIS A 75 4.49 -10.10 -1.63
N GLY A 76 5.41 -10.00 -0.66
CA GLY A 76 5.73 -8.81 0.13
C GLY A 76 6.49 -7.75 -0.66
N ASN A 77 5.89 -7.28 -1.74
CA ASN A 77 6.33 -6.07 -2.40
C ASN A 77 5.92 -4.86 -1.54
N MET A 78 6.86 -4.39 -0.72
CA MET A 78 6.65 -3.25 0.18
C MET A 78 6.60 -1.90 -0.55
N ASP A 79 7.08 -1.84 -1.80
CA ASP A 79 7.07 -0.62 -2.62
C ASP A 79 5.68 -0.36 -3.25
N HIS A 80 4.88 -1.42 -3.44
CA HIS A 80 3.53 -1.36 -4.00
C HIS A 80 2.51 -2.09 -3.12
N PRO A 81 2.17 -1.52 -1.94
CA PRO A 81 1.28 -2.16 -0.98
C PRO A 81 -0.14 -2.39 -1.50
N SER A 82 -0.61 -1.62 -2.50
CA SER A 82 -1.93 -1.85 -3.12
C SER A 82 -2.03 -3.20 -3.82
N LEU A 83 -0.97 -3.64 -4.50
CA LEU A 83 -0.89 -4.96 -5.13
C LEU A 83 -0.86 -6.07 -4.07
N PHE A 84 -0.14 -5.82 -2.97
CA PHE A 84 -0.09 -6.74 -1.83
C PHE A 84 -1.46 -6.87 -1.16
N ALA A 85 -2.15 -5.76 -0.91
CA ALA A 85 -3.48 -5.75 -0.29
C ALA A 85 -4.50 -6.57 -1.12
N GLY A 86 -4.49 -6.43 -2.45
CA GLY A 86 -5.33 -7.26 -3.32
C GLY A 86 -5.06 -8.75 -3.17
N LYS A 87 -3.78 -9.15 -3.13
CA LYS A 87 -3.38 -10.54 -2.92
C LYS A 87 -3.73 -11.04 -1.52
N LEU A 88 -3.63 -10.18 -0.51
CA LEU A 88 -3.97 -10.49 0.88
C LEU A 88 -5.47 -10.83 1.02
N LEU A 89 -6.32 -10.03 0.39
CA LEU A 89 -7.78 -10.26 0.34
C LEU A 89 -8.16 -11.50 -0.46
N SER A 90 -7.34 -11.92 -1.43
CA SER A 90 -7.59 -13.13 -2.22
C SER A 90 -7.24 -14.44 -1.51
N ASN A 91 -6.56 -14.38 -0.36
CA ASN A 91 -6.17 -15.56 0.40
C ASN A 91 -7.16 -15.85 1.55
N PRO A 92 -7.98 -16.92 1.46
CA PRO A 92 -8.97 -17.23 2.49
C PRO A 92 -8.35 -17.50 3.87
N LYS A 93 -7.10 -17.98 3.90
CA LYS A 93 -6.38 -18.23 5.16
C LYS A 93 -6.07 -16.95 5.93
N ILE A 94 -6.15 -15.79 5.29
CA ILE A 94 -5.84 -14.48 5.85
C ILE A 94 -7.12 -13.72 6.21
N TRP A 95 -8.31 -14.24 5.86
CA TRP A 95 -9.58 -13.58 6.09
C TRP A 95 -9.91 -13.33 7.56
N PHE A 96 -9.36 -14.14 8.47
CA PHE A 96 -9.49 -13.91 9.90
C PHE A 96 -8.83 -12.59 10.38
N LEU A 97 -7.94 -12.00 9.59
CA LEU A 97 -7.35 -10.67 9.83
C LEU A 97 -8.13 -9.54 9.18
N LEU A 98 -9.16 -9.83 8.38
CA LEU A 98 -10.02 -8.80 7.76
C LEU A 98 -10.62 -7.83 8.79
N PRO A 99 -11.08 -8.25 9.98
CA PRO A 99 -11.59 -7.31 10.97
C PRO A 99 -10.55 -6.27 11.38
N GLU A 100 -9.30 -6.69 11.59
CA GLU A 100 -8.20 -5.79 11.95
C GLU A 100 -7.74 -4.95 10.76
N ALA A 101 -7.70 -5.53 9.56
CA ALA A 101 -7.41 -4.80 8.32
C ALA A 101 -8.47 -3.73 8.02
N LEU A 102 -9.75 -4.01 8.30
CA LEU A 102 -10.85 -3.04 8.14
C LEU A 102 -10.75 -1.92 9.17
N LYS A 103 -10.38 -2.22 10.41
CA LYS A 103 -10.06 -1.16 11.40
C LYS A 103 -8.89 -0.30 10.94
N ALA A 104 -7.90 -0.89 10.27
CA ALA A 104 -6.78 -0.13 9.72
C ALA A 104 -7.16 0.75 8.52
N LEU A 105 -8.15 0.32 7.73
CA LEU A 105 -8.58 1.03 6.51
C LEU A 105 -9.62 2.14 6.75
N ARG A 106 -10.28 2.13 7.92
CA ARG A 106 -11.17 3.19 8.41
C ARG A 106 -10.35 4.35 8.93
#